data_AF-A0A3D3DFR0-F1
#
_entry.id   AF-A0A3D3DFR0-F1
#
_cell.length_a   1.000
_cell.length_b   1.000
_cell.length_c   1.000
_cell.angle_alpha   90.00
_cell.angle_beta   90.00
_cell.angle_gamma   90.00
#
_symmetry.space_group_name_H-M   'P 1'
#
loop_
_entity.id
_entity.type
_entity.pdbx_description
1 polymer ?
#
loop_
_entity_poly.entity_id
_entity_poly.type
_entity_poly.pdbx_seq_one_letter_code
_entity_poly.pdbx_strand_id
1 'polypeptide(L)'
;MKIQVKAVTGLGMALAMASALWLPAGPCWAGATQLPANLVSARSQSGQFVVYAGSTPGSIPPVLEPAKNQGFIRLEATLVAVSCERIKQLLTRELDDPAPWRGTIYLVLYPARGASDPITITTERFKDESHYRVDMPDVVERIRYVRAVVQVLLIEMANRAGWAQAAEVPAWLSEGFTQLLLAANEVEIILPAPSESTSGLNLSTMTVRSRKESLEDQVRKKLRGRAPLTFEDLSWPTEEQRSGEAGEVYSGSAHLFVGELLRLPEGRAALRGMLTRLPQHYNWQFAFLKAFSPRFERPLDVEKWWALSRAQILGREPATAWSLEESWRKLDQALRAAVLVRAATNDSPLRADVPLQTVLREWEPQRQILAFDHALRQLELLRPRLAPELAGLVEDYSQAIKAYTQQQGRGGAVLPASRKASQQRAIEAAIQQLDALDVRRRPCSLRHWHRRRFRFPPLPPRRLDVAPG
;
A
#
# COMPACT_ATOMS: atom_id res chain seq x y z
N MET A 1 15.93 46.67 -62.60
CA MET A 1 14.84 46.00 -63.35
C MET A 1 14.11 45.10 -62.36
N LYS A 2 13.08 45.53 -61.63
CA LYS A 2 11.67 45.80 -62.00
C LYS A 2 10.98 44.60 -62.68
N ILE A 3 9.78 44.28 -62.14
CA ILE A 3 8.63 43.53 -62.73
C ILE A 3 8.65 42.00 -62.44
N GLN A 4 7.64 41.33 -61.87
CA GLN A 4 6.25 41.65 -61.48
C GLN A 4 5.76 40.71 -60.36
N VAL A 5 4.92 41.26 -59.50
CA VAL A 5 3.96 40.55 -58.64
C VAL A 5 2.68 40.33 -59.46
N LYS A 6 2.13 39.12 -59.44
CA LYS A 6 0.72 38.87 -59.75
C LYS A 6 0.08 38.09 -58.60
N ALA A 7 -0.81 38.76 -57.89
CA ALA A 7 -1.84 38.14 -57.07
C ALA A 7 -3.02 37.77 -57.98
N VAL A 8 -3.54 36.55 -57.82
CA VAL A 8 -4.91 36.19 -58.21
C VAL A 8 -5.49 35.38 -57.05
N THR A 9 -6.52 35.98 -56.45
CA THR A 9 -7.47 35.40 -55.50
C THR A 9 -8.39 34.41 -56.21
N GLY A 10 -8.81 33.34 -55.53
CA GLY A 10 -9.99 32.59 -55.95
C GLY A 10 -10.16 31.18 -55.42
N LEU A 11 -11.04 31.06 -54.42
CA LEU A 11 -11.91 29.91 -54.12
C LEU A 11 -11.29 28.61 -53.60
N GLY A 12 -11.92 28.10 -52.54
CA GLY A 12 -11.45 26.97 -51.76
C GLY A 12 -11.79 25.62 -52.36
N MET A 13 -11.09 24.62 -51.84
CA MET A 13 -11.64 23.28 -51.69
C MET A 13 -10.87 22.58 -50.58
N ALA A 14 -11.64 22.08 -49.60
CA ALA A 14 -11.16 21.17 -48.58
C ALA A 14 -10.58 19.92 -49.26
N LEU A 15 -9.31 19.63 -48.99
CA LEU A 15 -8.64 18.43 -49.48
C LEU A 15 -8.24 17.56 -48.29
N ALA A 16 -9.00 16.48 -48.14
CA ALA A 16 -8.67 15.34 -47.31
C ALA A 16 -7.36 14.73 -47.82
N MET A 17 -6.28 14.87 -47.04
CA MET A 17 -5.01 14.24 -47.35
C MET A 17 -5.00 12.80 -46.84
N ALA A 18 -5.31 11.88 -47.74
CA ALA A 18 -4.87 10.50 -47.65
C ALA A 18 -3.41 10.45 -48.13
N SER A 19 -2.46 10.48 -47.20
CA SER A 19 -1.03 10.33 -47.51
C SER A 19 -0.65 8.85 -47.42
N ALA A 20 -0.58 8.20 -48.58
CA ALA A 20 0.04 6.90 -48.76
C ALA A 20 1.56 7.02 -48.53
N LEU A 21 2.07 6.31 -47.53
CA LEU A 21 3.51 6.15 -47.29
C LEU A 21 4.05 5.03 -48.17
N TRP A 22 4.89 5.38 -49.15
CA TRP A 22 5.82 4.46 -49.80
C TRP A 22 7.18 4.57 -49.10
N LEU A 23 7.67 3.44 -48.57
CA LEU A 23 9.01 3.24 -48.01
C LEU A 23 10.04 3.00 -49.13
N PRO A 24 11.32 3.39 -48.97
CA PRO A 24 12.43 2.65 -49.54
C PRO A 24 12.95 1.60 -48.55
N ALA A 25 13.36 0.46 -49.10
CA ALA A 25 13.79 -0.74 -48.40
C ALA A 25 15.22 -0.63 -47.82
N GLY A 26 15.43 -1.24 -46.65
CA GLY A 26 16.73 -1.53 -46.01
C GLY A 26 16.59 -1.87 -44.52
N PRO A 27 17.38 -2.80 -43.93
CA PRO A 27 16.82 -4.03 -43.34
C PRO A 27 16.75 -4.11 -41.80
N CYS A 28 15.99 -5.11 -41.35
CA CYS A 28 16.00 -5.75 -40.02
C CYS A 28 15.47 -4.98 -38.79
N TRP A 29 14.14 -4.90 -38.65
CA TRP A 29 13.46 -5.11 -37.37
C TRP A 29 12.23 -6.01 -37.60
N ALA A 30 12.33 -7.28 -37.21
CA ALA A 30 11.19 -8.18 -37.14
C ALA A 30 10.28 -7.75 -35.98
N GLY A 31 9.01 -7.48 -36.27
CA GLY A 31 8.02 -7.17 -35.23
C GLY A 31 7.00 -6.08 -35.56
N ALA A 32 6.92 -5.57 -36.79
CA ALA A 32 5.79 -4.73 -37.19
C ALA A 32 4.54 -5.62 -37.31
N THR A 33 3.77 -5.72 -36.22
CA THR A 33 2.45 -6.37 -36.25
C THR A 33 1.59 -5.63 -37.27
N GLN A 34 1.27 -6.30 -38.38
CA GLN A 34 0.40 -5.75 -39.42
C GLN A 34 -0.93 -5.35 -38.78
N LEU A 35 -1.32 -4.09 -38.99
CA LEU A 35 -2.61 -3.57 -38.55
C LEU A 35 -3.74 -4.43 -39.15
N PRO A 36 -4.73 -4.88 -38.36
CA PRO A 36 -5.81 -5.71 -38.87
C PRO A 36 -6.64 -4.93 -39.92
N ALA A 37 -7.14 -5.63 -40.94
CA ALA A 37 -7.81 -5.01 -42.10
C ALA A 37 -9.12 -4.28 -41.75
N ASN A 38 -9.73 -4.62 -40.60
CA ASN A 38 -10.90 -3.96 -40.05
C ASN A 38 -10.54 -3.45 -38.65
N LEU A 39 -10.29 -2.13 -38.52
CA LEU A 39 -9.93 -1.48 -37.28
C LEU A 39 -11.10 -0.64 -36.75
N VAL A 40 -11.42 -0.83 -35.47
CA VAL A 40 -12.24 0.10 -34.69
C VAL A 40 -11.30 1.03 -33.94
N SER A 41 -11.63 2.32 -33.93
CA SER A 41 -10.89 3.32 -33.15
C SER A 41 -11.77 3.98 -32.10
N ALA A 42 -11.20 4.26 -30.94
CA ALA A 42 -11.81 5.11 -29.92
C ALA A 42 -10.82 6.18 -29.47
N ARG A 43 -11.33 7.36 -29.08
CA ARG A 43 -10.52 8.48 -28.58
C ARG A 43 -10.97 8.82 -27.17
N SER A 44 -10.01 9.12 -26.28
CA SER A 44 -10.35 9.56 -24.93
C SER A 44 -10.93 10.97 -24.91
N GLN A 45 -11.59 11.34 -23.82
CA GLN A 45 -12.22 12.65 -23.67
C GLN A 45 -11.24 13.81 -23.90
N SER A 46 -10.02 13.70 -23.39
CA SER A 46 -9.01 14.74 -23.57
C SER A 46 -8.42 14.78 -24.97
N GLY A 47 -8.59 13.72 -25.78
CA GLY A 47 -7.94 13.56 -27.07
C GLY A 47 -6.49 13.07 -27.01
N GLN A 48 -5.91 12.89 -25.81
CA GLN A 48 -4.55 12.41 -25.66
C GLN A 48 -4.39 10.95 -26.10
N PHE A 49 -5.39 10.10 -25.85
CA PHE A 49 -5.33 8.67 -26.17
C PHE A 49 -6.18 8.34 -27.40
N VAL A 50 -5.59 7.59 -28.33
CA VAL A 50 -6.27 7.02 -29.50
C VAL A 50 -6.02 5.52 -29.50
N VAL A 51 -7.08 4.73 -29.38
CA VAL A 51 -7.01 3.26 -29.29
C VAL A 51 -7.48 2.65 -30.59
N TYR A 52 -6.70 1.72 -31.14
CA TYR A 52 -7.01 0.92 -32.31
C TYR A 52 -7.15 -0.54 -31.91
N ALA A 53 -8.22 -1.19 -32.33
CA ALA A 53 -8.48 -2.61 -32.07
C ALA A 53 -9.09 -3.29 -33.30
N GLY A 54 -8.87 -4.59 -33.47
CA GLY A 54 -9.56 -5.36 -34.52
C GLY A 54 -11.08 -5.33 -34.34
N SER A 55 -11.84 -5.19 -35.43
CA SER A 55 -13.31 -5.19 -35.41
C SER A 55 -13.92 -6.52 -35.00
N THR A 56 -13.18 -7.62 -35.16
CA THR A 56 -13.57 -8.95 -34.69
C THR A 56 -12.62 -9.36 -33.58
N PRO A 57 -13.13 -9.71 -32.39
CA PRO A 57 -12.26 -10.18 -31.32
C PRO A 57 -11.57 -11.48 -31.72
N GLY A 58 -10.29 -11.60 -31.40
CA GLY A 58 -9.57 -12.85 -31.59
C GLY A 58 -10.16 -13.99 -30.75
N SER A 59 -9.89 -15.23 -31.14
CA SER A 59 -10.17 -16.38 -30.26
C SER A 59 -9.27 -16.26 -29.03
N ILE A 60 -9.89 -16.28 -27.84
CA ILE A 60 -9.18 -16.17 -26.57
C ILE A 60 -8.73 -17.58 -26.14
N PRO A 61 -7.43 -17.81 -25.89
CA PRO A 61 -6.98 -19.08 -25.31
C PRO A 61 -7.70 -19.36 -23.97
N PRO A 62 -8.18 -20.59 -23.69
CA PRO A 62 -8.96 -20.90 -22.49
C PRO A 62 -8.30 -20.48 -21.16
N VAL A 63 -6.96 -20.50 -21.10
CA VAL A 63 -6.17 -20.10 -19.91
C VAL A 63 -6.24 -18.59 -19.62
N LEU A 64 -6.52 -17.78 -20.64
CA LEU A 64 -6.61 -16.32 -20.56
C LEU A 64 -8.06 -15.83 -20.42
N GLU A 65 -9.04 -16.74 -20.40
CA GLU A 65 -10.46 -16.37 -20.32
C GLU A 65 -10.74 -15.56 -19.04
N PRO A 66 -11.10 -14.26 -19.16
CA PRO A 66 -11.31 -13.39 -17.99
C PRO A 66 -12.45 -13.87 -17.09
N ALA A 67 -13.41 -14.61 -17.66
CA ALA A 67 -14.52 -15.22 -16.91
C ALA A 67 -14.04 -16.30 -15.93
N LYS A 68 -12.94 -16.99 -16.24
CA LYS A 68 -12.36 -18.05 -15.41
C LYS A 68 -11.19 -17.56 -14.57
N ASN A 69 -10.49 -16.52 -15.03
CA ASN A 69 -9.30 -15.98 -14.37
C ASN A 69 -9.43 -14.47 -14.13
N GLN A 70 -9.77 -14.10 -12.90
CA GLN A 70 -10.01 -12.71 -12.50
C GLN A 70 -8.76 -11.80 -12.66
N GLY A 71 -7.56 -12.38 -12.79
CA GLY A 71 -6.32 -11.63 -13.01
C GLY A 71 -6.16 -11.05 -14.42
N PHE A 72 -6.92 -11.56 -15.39
CA PHE A 72 -6.89 -11.10 -16.78
C PHE A 72 -8.08 -10.21 -17.10
N ILE A 73 -7.87 -9.30 -18.04
CA ILE A 73 -8.90 -8.43 -18.60
C ILE A 73 -8.84 -8.47 -20.11
N ARG A 74 -10.03 -8.37 -20.72
CA ARG A 74 -10.17 -8.16 -22.15
C ARG A 74 -10.27 -6.67 -22.42
N LEU A 75 -9.47 -6.19 -23.34
CA LEU A 75 -9.35 -4.79 -23.72
C LEU A 75 -10.21 -4.51 -24.94
N GLU A 76 -11.09 -3.53 -24.82
CA GLU A 76 -11.91 -3.02 -25.93
C GLU A 76 -11.62 -1.53 -26.13
N ALA A 77 -11.58 -1.07 -27.38
CA ALA A 77 -11.10 0.27 -27.72
C ALA A 77 -11.75 1.39 -26.88
N THR A 78 -13.08 1.40 -26.76
CA THR A 78 -13.82 2.43 -26.00
C THR A 78 -13.53 2.36 -24.50
N LEU A 79 -13.53 1.16 -23.91
CA LEU A 79 -13.26 0.99 -22.48
C LEU A 79 -11.83 1.35 -22.12
N VAL A 80 -10.87 0.98 -22.99
CA VAL A 80 -9.46 1.35 -22.84
C VAL A 80 -9.29 2.86 -22.90
N ALA A 81 -9.95 3.55 -23.84
CA ALA A 81 -9.86 5.01 -23.95
C ALA A 81 -10.37 5.71 -22.68
N VAL A 82 -11.47 5.23 -22.08
CA VAL A 82 -12.00 5.75 -20.81
C VAL A 82 -11.08 5.41 -19.64
N SER A 83 -10.60 4.17 -19.56
CA SER A 83 -9.69 3.70 -18.53
C SER A 83 -8.37 4.48 -18.52
N CYS A 84 -7.77 4.71 -19.69
CA CYS A 84 -6.55 5.51 -19.84
C CYS A 84 -6.76 6.95 -19.35
N GLU A 85 -7.91 7.56 -19.64
CA GLU A 85 -8.25 8.90 -19.14
C GLU A 85 -8.31 8.92 -17.61
N ARG A 86 -8.91 7.91 -16.99
CA ARG A 86 -8.96 7.79 -15.52
C ARG A 86 -7.58 7.55 -14.91
N ILE A 87 -6.78 6.66 -15.47
CA ILE A 87 -5.39 6.42 -15.03
C ILE A 87 -4.59 7.73 -15.07
N LYS A 88 -4.71 8.50 -16.17
CA LYS A 88 -4.07 9.80 -16.28
C LYS A 88 -4.53 10.76 -15.19
N GLN A 89 -5.84 10.92 -15.00
CA GLN A 89 -6.37 11.83 -13.97
C GLN A 89 -5.86 11.46 -12.57
N LEU A 90 -5.84 10.17 -12.24
CA LEU A 90 -5.35 9.68 -10.96
C LEU A 90 -3.84 9.91 -10.81
N LEU A 91 -3.02 9.58 -11.82
CA LEU A 91 -1.58 9.80 -11.79
C LEU A 91 -1.25 11.29 -11.63
N THR A 92 -1.95 12.13 -12.38
CA THR A 92 -1.82 13.59 -12.36
C THR A 92 -2.15 14.13 -10.96
N ARG A 93 -3.18 13.60 -10.30
CA ARG A 93 -3.56 13.94 -8.92
C ARG A 93 -2.52 13.48 -7.89
N GLU A 94 -1.93 12.30 -8.06
CA GLU A 94 -0.86 11.84 -7.15
C GLU A 94 0.41 12.69 -7.27
N LEU A 95 0.74 13.15 -8.48
CA LEU A 95 1.87 14.04 -8.75
C LEU A 95 1.58 15.52 -8.51
N ASP A 96 0.31 15.89 -8.33
CA ASP A 96 -0.16 17.29 -8.27
C ASP A 96 0.24 18.10 -9.52
N ASP A 97 0.28 17.50 -10.72
CA ASP A 97 0.75 18.16 -11.95
C ASP A 97 -0.39 18.78 -12.78
N PRO A 98 -0.70 20.08 -12.70
CA PRO A 98 -1.78 20.66 -13.50
C PRO A 98 -1.41 20.86 -14.99
N ALA A 99 -0.19 20.54 -15.41
CA ALA A 99 0.27 20.84 -16.76
C ALA A 99 -0.53 20.05 -17.83
N PRO A 100 -0.89 20.69 -18.95
CA PRO A 100 -1.52 20.00 -20.05
C PRO A 100 -0.55 18.99 -20.69
N TRP A 101 -1.10 17.89 -21.19
CA TRP A 101 -0.37 16.95 -22.02
C TRP A 101 0.03 17.60 -23.35
N ARG A 102 1.10 17.10 -23.97
CA ARG A 102 1.62 17.60 -25.27
C ARG A 102 1.71 16.52 -26.32
N GLY A 103 1.98 15.27 -25.92
CA GLY A 103 2.10 14.16 -26.86
C GLY A 103 0.87 13.27 -26.92
N THR A 104 0.51 12.84 -28.13
CA THR A 104 -0.54 11.85 -28.37
C THR A 104 -0.02 10.44 -28.12
N ILE A 105 -0.84 9.61 -27.47
CA ILE A 105 -0.55 8.22 -27.15
C ILE A 105 -1.49 7.32 -27.96
N TYR A 106 -0.92 6.56 -28.89
CA TYR A 106 -1.61 5.56 -29.70
C TYR A 106 -1.51 4.20 -29.03
N LEU A 107 -2.64 3.55 -28.75
CA LEU A 107 -2.69 2.19 -28.25
C LEU A 107 -3.15 1.27 -29.38
N VAL A 108 -2.38 0.24 -29.70
CA VAL A 108 -2.70 -0.74 -30.74
C VAL A 108 -2.90 -2.09 -30.08
N LEU A 109 -4.15 -2.57 -30.09
CA LEU A 109 -4.54 -3.84 -29.52
C LEU A 109 -4.47 -4.93 -30.58
N TYR A 110 -3.76 -6.02 -30.29
CA TYR A 110 -3.67 -7.18 -31.18
C TYR A 110 -4.16 -8.46 -30.47
N PRO A 111 -4.64 -9.47 -31.22
CA PRO A 111 -5.11 -10.73 -30.62
C PRO A 111 -4.06 -11.42 -29.77
N ALA A 112 -4.37 -11.68 -28.49
CA ALA A 112 -3.50 -12.39 -27.57
C ALA A 112 -3.22 -13.83 -28.04
N ARG A 113 -1.94 -14.21 -28.07
CA ARG A 113 -1.45 -15.57 -28.38
C ARG A 113 -1.08 -16.34 -27.12
N GLY A 114 -0.66 -15.65 -26.06
CA GLY A 114 -0.31 -16.23 -24.78
C GLY A 114 -0.23 -15.21 -23.64
N ALA A 115 -0.13 -15.71 -22.40
CA ALA A 115 -0.07 -14.87 -21.19
C ALA A 115 1.15 -13.92 -21.18
N SER A 116 2.24 -14.35 -21.82
CA SER A 116 3.53 -13.66 -21.84
C SER A 116 3.74 -12.80 -23.08
N ASP A 117 2.70 -12.58 -23.90
CA ASP A 117 2.79 -11.70 -25.07
C ASP A 117 3.35 -10.32 -24.66
N PRO A 118 4.32 -9.77 -25.40
CA PRO A 118 5.03 -8.56 -24.98
C PRO A 118 4.12 -7.33 -24.99
N ILE A 119 4.48 -6.31 -24.23
CA ILE A 119 3.92 -4.97 -24.42
C ILE A 119 5.09 -4.10 -24.83
N THR A 120 4.99 -3.43 -25.97
CA THR A 120 6.08 -2.60 -26.49
C THR A 120 5.65 -1.15 -26.52
N ILE A 121 6.49 -0.28 -25.96
CA ILE A 121 6.31 1.18 -25.98
C ILE A 121 7.37 1.74 -26.91
N THR A 122 6.93 2.39 -27.98
CA THR A 122 7.77 3.10 -28.94
C THR A 122 7.51 4.60 -28.83
N THR A 123 8.60 5.37 -28.87
CA THR A 123 8.53 6.84 -28.91
C THR A 123 8.99 7.27 -30.29
N GLU A 124 8.10 7.91 -31.03
CA GLU A 124 8.38 8.45 -32.35
C GLU A 124 8.33 9.97 -32.26
N ARG A 125 9.37 10.64 -32.72
CA ARG A 125 9.42 12.09 -32.77
C ARG A 125 9.40 12.53 -34.22
N PHE A 126 8.36 13.27 -34.61
CA PHE A 126 8.24 13.82 -35.95
C PHE A 126 8.21 15.36 -35.86
N LYS A 127 9.24 15.99 -36.42
CA LYS A 127 9.50 17.43 -36.28
C LYS A 127 9.53 17.84 -34.79
N ASP A 128 8.47 18.49 -34.32
CA ASP A 128 8.33 19.05 -32.97
C ASP A 128 7.25 18.34 -32.13
N GLU A 129 6.57 17.34 -32.68
CA GLU A 129 5.54 16.57 -31.99
C GLU A 129 6.06 15.18 -31.61
N SER A 130 5.92 14.84 -30.34
CA SER A 130 6.22 13.50 -29.83
C SER A 130 4.96 12.67 -29.83
N HIS A 131 5.01 11.54 -30.53
CA HIS A 131 3.98 10.53 -30.52
C HIS A 131 4.49 9.30 -29.78
N TYR A 132 3.60 8.67 -29.01
CA TYR A 132 3.90 7.44 -28.30
C TYR A 132 3.01 6.36 -28.85
N ARG A 133 3.57 5.19 -29.09
CA ARG A 133 2.82 4.03 -29.53
C ARG A 133 3.00 2.91 -28.52
N VAL A 134 1.90 2.30 -28.12
CA VAL A 134 1.87 1.15 -27.23
C VAL A 134 1.16 0.00 -27.93
N ASP A 135 1.92 -1.01 -28.33
CA ASP A 135 1.37 -2.26 -28.87
C ASP A 135 1.22 -3.26 -27.71
N MET A 136 0.02 -3.80 -27.53
CA MET A 136 -0.28 -4.75 -26.46
C MET A 136 -1.35 -5.76 -26.85
N PRO A 137 -1.36 -6.96 -26.22
CA PRO A 137 -2.41 -7.95 -26.47
C PRO A 137 -3.77 -7.45 -25.97
N ASP A 138 -4.83 -7.83 -26.69
CA ASP A 138 -6.24 -7.53 -26.37
C ASP A 138 -6.77 -8.31 -25.16
N VAL A 139 -6.00 -9.29 -24.66
CA VAL A 139 -6.21 -9.94 -23.37
C VAL A 139 -4.91 -9.91 -22.59
N VAL A 140 -4.92 -9.30 -21.41
CA VAL A 140 -3.71 -9.03 -20.63
C VAL A 140 -3.98 -9.04 -19.13
N GLU A 141 -2.95 -9.31 -18.34
CA GLU A 141 -3.03 -9.16 -16.89
C GLU A 141 -3.32 -7.70 -16.52
N ARG A 142 -4.21 -7.50 -15.55
CA ARG A 142 -4.62 -6.18 -15.03
C ARG A 142 -3.44 -5.28 -14.69
N ILE A 143 -2.48 -5.83 -13.96
CA ILE A 143 -1.28 -5.11 -13.53
C ILE A 143 -0.39 -4.72 -14.71
N ARG A 144 -0.23 -5.60 -15.70
CA ARG A 144 0.58 -5.35 -16.89
C ARG A 144 -0.02 -4.22 -17.75
N TYR A 145 -1.35 -4.21 -17.87
CA TYR A 145 -2.07 -3.12 -18.54
C TYR A 145 -1.84 -1.77 -17.86
N VAL A 146 -2.12 -1.67 -16.55
CA VAL A 146 -1.97 -0.40 -15.82
C VAL A 146 -0.52 0.06 -15.82
N ARG A 147 0.44 -0.87 -15.66
CA ARG A 147 1.88 -0.58 -15.74
C ARG A 147 2.26 0.05 -17.07
N ALA A 148 1.81 -0.51 -18.19
CA ALA A 148 2.12 0.03 -19.51
C ALA A 148 1.58 1.45 -19.70
N VAL A 149 0.33 1.70 -19.28
CA VAL A 149 -0.30 3.02 -19.39
C VAL A 149 0.40 4.04 -18.48
N VAL A 150 0.73 3.68 -17.24
CA VAL A 150 1.50 4.55 -16.32
C VAL A 150 2.88 4.85 -16.88
N GLN A 151 3.58 3.85 -17.42
CA GLN A 151 4.92 4.01 -17.98
C GLN A 151 4.91 4.99 -19.17
N VAL A 152 4.00 4.81 -20.14
CA VAL A 152 3.94 5.72 -21.31
C VAL A 152 3.54 7.14 -20.89
N LEU A 153 2.70 7.30 -19.87
CA LEU A 153 2.37 8.62 -19.31
C LEU A 153 3.58 9.29 -18.66
N LEU A 154 4.37 8.56 -17.87
CA LEU A 154 5.59 9.11 -17.25
C LEU A 154 6.64 9.49 -18.31
N ILE A 155 6.76 8.70 -19.38
CA ILE A 155 7.62 9.03 -20.53
C ILE A 155 7.11 10.30 -21.24
N GLU A 156 5.80 10.41 -21.48
CA GLU A 156 5.19 11.61 -22.07
C GLU A 156 5.49 12.85 -21.22
N MET A 157 5.23 12.76 -19.91
CA MET A 157 5.49 13.82 -18.93
C MET A 157 6.94 14.27 -18.94
N ALA A 158 7.87 13.32 -18.98
CA ALA A 158 9.29 13.60 -19.00
C ALA A 158 9.73 14.30 -20.29
N ASN A 159 9.18 13.91 -21.43
CA ASN A 159 9.56 14.43 -22.74
C ASN A 159 8.87 15.74 -23.14
N ARG A 160 7.97 16.30 -22.30
CA ARG A 160 7.21 17.54 -22.62
C ARG A 160 8.08 18.76 -22.96
N ALA A 161 9.30 18.81 -22.43
CA ALA A 161 10.24 19.89 -22.68
C ALA A 161 10.96 19.80 -24.04
N GLY A 162 10.71 18.75 -24.83
CA GLY A 162 11.19 18.66 -26.22
C GLY A 162 12.69 18.41 -26.37
N TRP A 163 13.35 17.82 -25.38
CA TRP A 163 14.78 17.48 -25.46
C TRP A 163 15.07 16.41 -26.52
N ALA A 164 16.25 16.48 -27.16
CA ALA A 164 16.61 15.58 -28.26
C ALA A 164 16.68 14.09 -27.85
N GLN A 165 16.89 13.82 -26.57
CA GLN A 165 17.00 12.47 -26.01
C GLN A 165 15.67 12.01 -25.41
N ALA A 166 15.34 10.72 -25.60
CA ALA A 166 14.20 10.10 -24.93
C ALA A 166 14.49 9.88 -23.44
N ALA A 167 13.55 10.24 -22.58
CA ALA A 167 13.64 9.97 -21.15
C ALA A 167 13.62 8.46 -20.85
N GLU A 168 14.57 8.01 -20.04
CA GLU A 168 14.53 6.69 -19.41
C GLU A 168 13.88 6.82 -18.02
N VAL A 169 12.69 6.22 -17.86
CA VAL A 169 11.97 6.21 -16.59
C VAL A 169 12.43 4.98 -15.79
N PRO A 170 12.90 5.14 -14.54
CA PRO A 170 13.33 4.00 -13.76
C PRO A 170 12.14 3.08 -13.42
N ALA A 171 12.39 1.78 -13.47
CA ALA A 171 11.34 0.76 -13.34
C ALA A 171 10.59 0.85 -11.99
N TRP A 172 11.25 1.26 -10.90
CA TRP A 172 10.62 1.40 -9.59
C TRP A 172 9.59 2.54 -9.58
N LEU A 173 9.76 3.57 -10.42
CA LEU A 173 8.85 4.70 -10.50
C LEU A 173 7.55 4.31 -11.20
N SER A 174 7.66 3.66 -12.36
CA SER A 174 6.49 3.12 -13.07
C SER A 174 5.78 2.06 -12.23
N GLU A 175 6.53 1.17 -11.57
CA GLU A 175 5.94 0.12 -10.73
C GLU A 175 5.26 0.70 -9.49
N GLY A 176 5.92 1.62 -8.78
CA GLY A 176 5.37 2.19 -7.56
C GLY A 176 4.07 2.96 -7.82
N PHE A 177 3.99 3.76 -8.88
CA PHE A 177 2.73 4.41 -9.27
C PHE A 177 1.66 3.41 -9.71
N THR A 178 2.03 2.36 -10.44
CA THR A 178 1.10 1.29 -10.80
C THR A 178 0.44 0.70 -9.56
N GLN A 179 1.23 0.40 -8.53
CA GLN A 179 0.73 -0.15 -7.27
C GLN A 179 -0.14 0.85 -6.49
N LEU A 180 0.27 2.12 -6.40
CA LEU A 180 -0.53 3.17 -5.75
C LEU A 180 -1.91 3.31 -6.39
N LEU A 181 -1.96 3.30 -7.73
CA LEU A 181 -3.19 3.48 -8.47
C LEU A 181 -4.14 2.28 -8.35
N LEU A 182 -3.61 1.07 -8.49
CA LEU A 182 -4.39 -0.17 -8.33
C LEU A 182 -4.93 -0.30 -6.91
N ALA A 183 -4.09 -0.09 -5.90
CA ALA A 183 -4.50 -0.31 -4.52
C ALA A 183 -5.57 0.70 -4.04
N ALA A 184 -5.60 1.90 -4.62
CA ALA A 184 -6.57 2.93 -4.27
C ALA A 184 -7.82 2.94 -5.16
N ASN A 185 -7.72 2.57 -6.45
CA ASN A 185 -8.77 2.84 -7.43
C ASN A 185 -8.93 1.75 -8.51
N GLU A 186 -8.54 0.48 -8.26
CA GLU A 186 -8.65 -0.60 -9.26
C GLU A 186 -10.02 -0.65 -9.96
N VAL A 187 -11.09 -0.49 -9.18
CA VAL A 187 -12.49 -0.48 -9.66
C VAL A 187 -12.78 0.65 -10.64
N GLU A 188 -12.19 1.83 -10.42
CA GLU A 188 -12.37 2.97 -11.30
C GLU A 188 -11.52 2.82 -12.57
N ILE A 189 -10.36 2.19 -12.46
CA ILE A 189 -9.42 2.03 -13.57
C ILE A 189 -9.85 0.90 -14.49
N ILE A 190 -10.26 -0.24 -13.94
CA ILE A 190 -10.53 -1.47 -14.68
C ILE A 190 -12.03 -1.63 -14.81
N LEU A 191 -12.54 -1.18 -15.96
CA LEU A 191 -13.96 -1.26 -16.29
C LEU A 191 -14.32 -2.70 -16.68
N PRO A 192 -15.32 -3.33 -16.03
CA PRO A 192 -15.84 -4.61 -16.50
C PRO A 192 -16.51 -4.43 -17.87
N ALA A 193 -16.43 -5.46 -18.71
CA ALA A 193 -17.22 -5.51 -19.94
C ALA A 193 -18.73 -5.44 -19.58
N PRO A 194 -19.57 -4.77 -20.40
CA PRO A 194 -21.00 -4.74 -20.16
C PRO A 194 -21.54 -6.18 -20.13
N SER A 195 -22.16 -6.62 -19.03
CA SER A 195 -22.90 -7.89 -19.05
C SER A 195 -24.20 -7.71 -19.82
N GLU A 196 -24.62 -8.72 -20.58
CA GLU A 196 -25.91 -8.71 -21.28
C GLU A 196 -27.03 -8.51 -20.26
N SER A 197 -27.76 -7.39 -20.38
CA SER A 197 -28.85 -7.06 -19.49
C SER A 197 -30.13 -7.74 -19.95
N THR A 198 -30.60 -8.75 -19.23
CA THR A 198 -32.03 -9.08 -19.25
C THR A 198 -32.75 -7.98 -18.48
N SER A 199 -33.56 -7.17 -19.17
CA SER A 199 -34.45 -6.12 -18.61
C SER A 199 -33.94 -4.67 -18.50
N GLY A 200 -32.93 -4.25 -19.29
CA GLY A 200 -32.73 -2.83 -19.62
C GLY A 200 -32.14 -1.91 -18.53
N LEU A 201 -31.80 -2.43 -17.34
CA LEU A 201 -31.04 -1.72 -16.31
C LEU A 201 -29.94 -2.63 -15.76
N ASN A 202 -28.70 -2.38 -16.17
CA ASN A 202 -27.54 -3.06 -15.62
C ASN A 202 -26.93 -2.22 -14.48
N LEU A 203 -27.49 -2.31 -13.28
CA LEU A 203 -26.88 -1.77 -12.07
C LEU A 203 -25.92 -2.81 -11.48
N SER A 204 -24.64 -2.73 -11.84
CA SER A 204 -23.58 -3.39 -11.07
C SER A 204 -23.31 -2.55 -9.81
N THR A 205 -23.93 -2.92 -8.68
CA THR A 205 -23.63 -2.32 -7.37
C THR A 205 -22.28 -2.82 -6.87
N MET A 206 -21.20 -2.11 -7.22
CA MET A 206 -19.90 -2.34 -6.62
C MET A 206 -19.78 -1.59 -5.29
N THR A 207 -19.71 -2.35 -4.20
CA THR A 207 -19.42 -1.84 -2.86
C THR A 207 -18.00 -1.30 -2.81
N VAL A 208 -17.84 0.02 -3.02
CA VAL A 208 -16.58 0.72 -2.79
C VAL A 208 -16.31 0.73 -1.29
N ARG A 209 -15.28 0.03 -0.82
CA ARG A 209 -14.86 0.07 0.59
C ARG A 209 -14.42 1.50 0.93
N SER A 210 -15.22 2.17 1.75
CA SER A 210 -15.02 3.57 2.17
C SER A 210 -13.86 3.78 3.14
N ARG A 211 -13.30 2.71 3.75
CA ARG A 211 -12.07 2.81 4.54
C ARG A 211 -10.86 2.50 3.66
N LYS A 212 -10.21 3.55 3.14
CA LYS A 212 -8.94 3.45 2.42
C LYS A 212 -7.90 2.84 3.35
N GLU A 213 -7.43 1.64 3.02
CA GLU A 213 -6.37 0.96 3.75
C GLU A 213 -5.09 1.82 3.73
N SER A 214 -4.30 1.82 4.81
CA SER A 214 -3.06 2.61 4.83
C SER A 214 -2.03 2.01 3.86
N LEU A 215 -1.13 2.85 3.33
CA LEU A 215 -0.02 2.38 2.47
C LEU A 215 0.77 1.24 3.14
N GLU A 216 1.05 1.37 4.44
CA GLU A 216 1.80 0.38 5.20
C GLU A 216 1.07 -0.96 5.25
N ASP A 217 -0.23 -0.96 5.49
CA ASP A 217 -1.03 -2.19 5.57
C ASP A 217 -1.13 -2.89 4.20
N GLN A 218 -1.32 -2.10 3.12
CA GLN A 218 -1.31 -2.61 1.75
C GLN A 218 0.02 -3.28 1.39
N VAL A 219 1.13 -2.61 1.70
CA VAL A 219 2.49 -3.13 1.44
C VAL A 219 2.77 -4.36 2.29
N ARG A 220 2.39 -4.37 3.58
CA ARG A 220 2.58 -5.56 4.45
C ARG A 220 1.85 -6.78 3.91
N LYS A 221 0.60 -6.63 3.46
CA LYS A 221 -0.17 -7.71 2.83
C LYS A 221 0.54 -8.24 1.59
N LYS A 222 1.08 -7.35 0.76
CA LYS A 222 1.77 -7.73 -0.48
C LYS A 222 3.11 -8.42 -0.23
N LEU A 223 3.91 -7.85 0.67
CA LEU A 223 5.22 -8.40 1.02
C LEU A 223 5.11 -9.67 1.87
N ARG A 224 3.98 -9.95 2.52
CA ARG A 224 3.75 -11.18 3.31
C ARG A 224 4.85 -11.44 4.35
N GLY A 225 5.31 -10.36 5.00
CA GLY A 225 6.39 -10.42 6.00
C GLY A 225 7.82 -10.41 5.44
N ARG A 226 7.99 -10.39 4.11
CA ARG A 226 9.31 -10.24 3.47
C ARG A 226 9.81 -8.80 3.60
N ALA A 227 11.11 -8.62 3.76
CA ALA A 227 11.72 -7.30 3.84
C ALA A 227 11.65 -6.60 2.46
N PRO A 228 11.40 -5.27 2.41
CA PRO A 228 11.55 -4.52 1.16
C PRO A 228 12.99 -4.54 0.67
N LEU A 229 13.18 -4.39 -0.64
CA LEU A 229 14.48 -4.32 -1.32
C LEU A 229 15.29 -3.07 -0.95
N THR A 230 16.61 -3.12 -1.13
CA THR A 230 17.50 -1.94 -1.02
C THR A 230 17.22 -0.95 -2.16
N PHE A 231 17.74 0.28 -2.05
CA PHE A 231 17.62 1.23 -3.16
C PHE A 231 18.47 0.80 -4.36
N GLU A 232 19.61 0.14 -4.12
CA GLU A 232 20.41 -0.48 -5.17
C GLU A 232 19.64 -1.57 -5.93
N ASP A 233 19.01 -2.51 -5.21
CA ASP A 233 18.21 -3.59 -5.83
C ASP A 233 16.98 -3.04 -6.59
N LEU A 234 16.35 -1.98 -6.07
CA LEU A 234 15.24 -1.29 -6.76
C LEU A 234 15.71 -0.59 -8.03
N SER A 235 16.94 -0.09 -8.04
CA SER A 235 17.54 0.61 -9.19
C SER A 235 17.89 -0.34 -10.33
N TRP A 236 18.20 -1.60 -10.01
CA TRP A 236 18.71 -2.59 -10.96
C TRP A 236 17.99 -3.94 -10.80
N PRO A 237 16.68 -4.01 -11.15
CA PRO A 237 15.93 -5.24 -10.98
C PRO A 237 16.41 -6.37 -11.90
N THR A 238 16.46 -7.57 -11.35
CA THR A 238 16.74 -8.81 -12.11
C THR A 238 15.57 -9.18 -13.02
N GLU A 239 15.80 -10.06 -13.99
CA GLU A 239 14.72 -10.55 -14.86
C GLU A 239 13.62 -11.28 -14.07
N GLU A 240 14.00 -12.04 -13.04
CA GLU A 240 13.08 -12.72 -12.13
C GLU A 240 12.20 -11.74 -11.35
N GLN A 241 12.70 -10.54 -11.02
CA GLN A 241 11.91 -9.49 -10.35
C GLN A 241 10.90 -8.81 -11.29
N ARG A 242 10.87 -9.16 -12.58
CA ARG A 242 9.89 -8.64 -13.54
C ARG A 242 8.57 -9.45 -13.53
N SER A 243 8.54 -10.65 -12.95
CA SER A 243 7.35 -11.51 -12.86
C SER A 243 7.40 -12.48 -11.66
N GLY A 244 6.33 -13.25 -11.43
CA GLY A 244 6.32 -14.28 -10.38
C GLY A 244 6.46 -13.77 -8.94
N GLU A 245 6.95 -14.63 -8.03
CA GLU A 245 7.03 -14.32 -6.60
C GLU A 245 8.06 -13.23 -6.27
N ALA A 246 9.20 -13.21 -6.98
CA ALA A 246 10.21 -12.15 -6.85
C ALA A 246 9.66 -10.79 -7.34
N GLY A 247 8.79 -10.80 -8.36
CA GLY A 247 8.06 -9.61 -8.80
C GLY A 247 7.09 -9.05 -7.76
N GLU A 248 6.51 -9.88 -6.89
CA GLU A 248 5.68 -9.39 -5.77
C GLU A 248 6.50 -8.61 -4.74
N VAL A 249 7.73 -9.07 -4.45
CA VAL A 249 8.65 -8.34 -3.55
C VAL A 249 9.11 -7.04 -4.17
N TYR A 250 9.49 -7.06 -5.44
CA TYR A 250 9.89 -5.86 -6.17
C TYR A 250 8.76 -4.83 -6.22
N SER A 251 7.57 -5.25 -6.64
CA SER A 251 6.42 -4.35 -6.73
C SER A 251 5.97 -3.81 -5.37
N GLY A 252 5.98 -4.64 -4.31
CA GLY A 252 5.72 -4.18 -2.95
C GLY A 252 6.76 -3.17 -2.45
N SER A 253 8.03 -3.38 -2.79
CA SER A 253 9.13 -2.47 -2.44
C SER A 253 9.02 -1.14 -3.19
N ALA A 254 8.75 -1.17 -4.51
CA ALA A 254 8.55 0.01 -5.33
C ALA A 254 7.31 0.81 -4.91
N HIS A 255 6.21 0.14 -4.55
CA HIS A 255 5.01 0.76 -3.99
C HIS A 255 5.36 1.58 -2.75
N LEU A 256 6.08 0.96 -1.81
CA LEU A 256 6.45 1.60 -0.57
C LEU A 256 7.43 2.75 -0.82
N PHE A 257 8.44 2.54 -1.65
CA PHE A 257 9.47 3.54 -1.95
C PHE A 257 8.87 4.81 -2.57
N VAL A 258 8.03 4.68 -3.60
CA VAL A 258 7.34 5.83 -4.22
C VAL A 258 6.39 6.50 -3.24
N GLY A 259 5.64 5.72 -2.45
CA GLY A 259 4.75 6.27 -1.43
C GLY A 259 5.50 7.08 -0.36
N GLU A 260 6.68 6.62 0.07
CA GLU A 260 7.54 7.37 1.02
C GLU A 260 8.14 8.62 0.38
N LEU A 261 8.59 8.56 -0.89
CA LEU A 261 9.05 9.75 -1.61
C LEU A 261 7.95 10.81 -1.73
N LEU A 262 6.71 10.41 -2.00
CA LEU A 262 5.55 11.31 -2.05
C LEU A 262 5.21 11.94 -0.69
N ARG A 263 5.56 11.28 0.42
CA ARG A 263 5.35 11.78 1.80
C ARG A 263 6.42 12.74 2.26
N LEU A 264 7.57 12.80 1.60
CA LEU A 264 8.58 13.81 1.89
C LEU A 264 7.98 15.21 1.65
N PRO A 265 8.36 16.22 2.46
CA PRO A 265 7.99 17.59 2.15
C PRO A 265 8.53 17.98 0.76
N GLU A 266 7.72 18.57 -0.11
CA GLU A 266 8.03 18.79 -1.53
C GLU A 266 8.28 17.53 -2.36
N GLY A 267 7.96 16.33 -1.88
CA GLY A 267 8.20 15.06 -2.57
C GLY A 267 7.52 14.98 -3.94
N ARG A 268 6.29 15.45 -4.04
CA ARG A 268 5.54 15.56 -5.31
C ARG A 268 6.22 16.51 -6.29
N ALA A 269 6.64 17.69 -5.80
CA ALA A 269 7.36 18.67 -6.58
C ALA A 269 8.72 18.13 -7.05
N ALA A 270 9.43 17.39 -6.19
CA ALA A 270 10.69 16.74 -6.52
C ALA A 270 10.51 15.64 -7.58
N LEU A 271 9.48 14.79 -7.50
CA LEU A 271 9.19 13.80 -8.56
C LEU A 271 8.87 14.45 -9.90
N ARG A 272 8.04 15.51 -9.93
CA ARG A 272 7.82 16.30 -11.17
C ARG A 272 9.13 16.91 -11.68
N GLY A 273 9.94 17.46 -10.77
CA GLY A 273 11.26 17.98 -11.06
C GLY A 273 12.23 16.94 -11.60
N MET A 274 12.12 15.68 -11.18
CA MET A 274 12.89 14.58 -11.71
C MET A 274 12.44 14.28 -13.15
N LEU A 275 11.14 14.12 -13.39
CA LEU A 275 10.60 13.82 -14.73
C LEU A 275 11.05 14.85 -15.77
N THR A 276 10.95 16.14 -15.46
CA THR A 276 11.38 17.23 -16.36
C THR A 276 12.89 17.23 -16.66
N ARG A 277 13.70 16.60 -15.79
CA ARG A 277 15.16 16.49 -15.94
C ARG A 277 15.60 15.16 -16.55
N LEU A 278 14.74 14.14 -16.62
CA LEU A 278 15.11 12.83 -17.17
C LEU A 278 15.72 12.94 -18.59
N PRO A 279 15.13 13.68 -19.54
CA PRO A 279 15.71 13.77 -20.88
C PRO A 279 17.07 14.49 -20.94
N GLN A 280 17.48 15.18 -19.87
CA GLN A 280 18.75 15.93 -19.80
C GLN A 280 19.91 15.02 -19.36
N HIS A 281 19.62 13.78 -18.98
CA HIS A 281 20.59 12.87 -18.37
C HIS A 281 20.46 11.46 -18.95
N TYR A 282 21.59 10.88 -19.39
CA TYR A 282 21.66 9.47 -19.80
C TYR A 282 21.40 8.48 -18.66
N ASN A 283 21.65 8.91 -17.41
CA ASN A 283 21.38 8.12 -16.23
C ASN A 283 20.37 8.86 -15.36
N TRP A 284 19.21 8.24 -15.17
CA TRP A 284 18.09 8.78 -14.39
C TRP A 284 18.49 9.16 -12.96
N GLN A 285 19.52 8.54 -12.38
CA GLN A 285 19.99 8.84 -11.02
C GLN A 285 20.44 10.28 -10.87
N PHE A 286 21.03 10.90 -11.91
CA PHE A 286 21.41 12.31 -11.87
C PHE A 286 20.19 13.22 -11.85
N ALA A 287 19.15 12.90 -12.63
CA ALA A 287 17.89 13.63 -12.60
C ALA A 287 17.22 13.51 -11.23
N PHE A 288 17.24 12.31 -10.64
CA PHE A 288 16.73 12.05 -9.29
C PHE A 288 17.47 12.88 -8.24
N LEU A 289 18.80 12.77 -8.14
CA LEU A 289 19.59 13.48 -7.13
C LEU A 289 19.49 14.99 -7.27
N LYS A 290 19.47 15.53 -8.50
CA LYS A 290 19.25 16.97 -8.71
C LYS A 290 17.88 17.42 -8.20
N ALA A 291 16.84 16.63 -8.48
CA ALA A 291 15.48 16.97 -8.08
C ALA A 291 15.25 16.84 -6.57
N PHE A 292 15.94 15.91 -5.90
CA PHE A 292 15.91 15.69 -4.45
C PHE A 292 17.11 16.29 -3.70
N SER A 293 17.89 17.17 -4.35
CA SER A 293 19.13 17.72 -3.81
C SER A 293 19.05 18.36 -2.42
N PRO A 294 17.92 18.95 -1.97
CA PRO A 294 17.81 19.43 -0.59
C PRO A 294 17.90 18.32 0.48
N ARG A 295 17.80 17.04 0.10
CA ARG A 295 17.82 15.89 1.01
C ARG A 295 18.86 14.84 0.64
N PHE A 296 19.07 14.62 -0.64
CA PHE A 296 19.94 13.56 -1.14
C PHE A 296 21.00 14.18 -2.04
N GLU A 297 22.22 14.29 -1.54
CA GLU A 297 23.36 14.73 -2.35
C GLU A 297 23.94 13.58 -3.16
N ARG A 298 23.96 12.38 -2.58
CA ARG A 298 24.55 11.17 -3.17
C ARG A 298 23.60 9.98 -3.05
N PRO A 299 23.76 8.92 -3.87
CA PRO A 299 22.95 7.69 -3.77
C PRO A 299 22.98 7.06 -2.37
N LEU A 300 24.12 7.15 -1.68
CA LEU A 300 24.28 6.63 -0.31
C LEU A 300 23.33 7.32 0.68
N ASP A 301 23.01 8.60 0.48
CA ASP A 301 22.09 9.32 1.37
C ASP A 301 20.66 8.82 1.18
N VAL A 302 20.31 8.43 -0.05
CA VAL A 302 19.04 7.75 -0.39
C VAL A 302 18.97 6.39 0.28
N GLU A 303 20.03 5.57 0.17
CA GLU A 303 20.08 4.24 0.80
C GLU A 303 19.95 4.35 2.33
N LYS A 304 20.63 5.31 2.96
CA LYS A 304 20.52 5.54 4.42
C LYS A 304 19.11 5.93 4.83
N TRP A 305 18.51 6.90 4.13
CA TRP A 305 17.12 7.29 4.37
C TRP A 305 16.17 6.12 4.17
N TRP A 306 16.35 5.37 3.08
CA TRP A 306 15.50 4.25 2.74
C TRP A 306 15.63 3.08 3.73
N ALA A 307 16.84 2.78 4.19
CA ALA A 307 17.08 1.79 5.24
C ALA A 307 16.37 2.17 6.55
N LEU A 308 16.37 3.46 6.92
CA LEU A 308 15.60 3.94 8.07
C LEU A 308 14.09 3.79 7.84
N SER A 309 13.55 4.17 6.68
CA SER A 309 12.13 3.97 6.37
C SER A 309 11.73 2.50 6.41
N ARG A 310 12.55 1.61 5.82
CA ARG A 310 12.37 0.15 5.88
C ARG A 310 12.39 -0.37 7.31
N ALA A 311 13.36 0.04 8.12
CA ALA A 311 13.46 -0.35 9.53
C ALA A 311 12.32 0.23 10.36
N GLN A 312 11.81 1.42 10.05
CA GLN A 312 10.62 1.97 10.72
C GLN A 312 9.37 1.19 10.33
N ILE A 313 9.24 0.71 9.10
CA ILE A 313 8.04 0.02 8.62
C ILE A 313 8.03 -1.48 9.02
N LEU A 314 9.21 -2.10 9.06
CA LEU A 314 9.44 -3.46 9.56
C LEU A 314 9.54 -3.52 11.09
N GLY A 315 10.20 -2.54 11.71
CA GLY A 315 10.38 -2.39 13.16
C GLY A 315 9.18 -1.75 13.85
N ARG A 316 8.32 -1.06 13.11
CA ARG A 316 6.88 -1.09 13.37
C ARG A 316 6.39 -2.49 12.99
N GLU A 317 6.70 -3.49 13.82
CA GLU A 317 5.63 -4.41 14.18
C GLU A 317 4.43 -3.51 14.46
N PRO A 318 3.30 -3.69 13.77
CA PRO A 318 2.27 -2.72 13.85
C PRO A 318 1.97 -2.48 15.32
N ALA A 319 1.82 -1.21 15.67
CA ALA A 319 1.02 -0.79 16.79
C ALA A 319 -0.47 -1.23 16.62
N THR A 320 -0.72 -2.35 15.92
CA THR A 320 -1.84 -3.25 16.14
C THR A 320 -1.87 -3.57 17.62
N ALA A 321 -3.07 -3.46 18.16
CA ALA A 321 -3.40 -4.06 19.43
C ALA A 321 -2.68 -5.39 19.61
N TRP A 322 -2.03 -5.57 20.75
CA TRP A 322 -1.56 -6.88 21.18
C TRP A 322 -2.67 -7.89 21.00
N SER A 323 -2.31 -9.13 20.68
CA SER A 323 -3.30 -10.22 20.70
C SER A 323 -4.06 -10.20 22.03
N LEU A 324 -5.29 -10.69 22.06
CA LEU A 324 -6.07 -10.72 23.31
C LEU A 324 -5.30 -11.40 24.46
N GLU A 325 -4.51 -12.42 24.14
CA GLU A 325 -3.64 -13.16 25.06
C GLU A 325 -2.49 -12.30 25.60
N GLU A 326 -1.80 -11.57 24.73
CA GLU A 326 -0.71 -10.67 25.14
C GLU A 326 -1.25 -9.44 25.88
N SER A 327 -2.37 -8.88 25.44
CA SER A 327 -3.10 -7.83 26.13
C SER A 327 -3.46 -8.24 27.55
N TRP A 328 -3.93 -9.48 27.73
CA TRP A 328 -4.26 -10.04 29.03
C TRP A 328 -3.01 -10.23 29.91
N ARG A 329 -1.93 -10.80 29.36
CA ARG A 329 -0.66 -10.99 30.08
C ARG A 329 -0.08 -9.64 30.52
N LYS A 330 -0.15 -8.63 29.67
CA LYS A 330 0.35 -7.29 29.96
C LYS A 330 -0.50 -6.55 30.98
N LEU A 331 -1.82 -6.74 30.94
CA LEU A 331 -2.72 -6.25 31.98
C LEU A 331 -2.43 -6.92 33.34
N ASP A 332 -2.24 -8.24 33.39
CA ASP A 332 -1.88 -8.94 34.63
C ASP A 332 -0.54 -8.46 35.21
N GLN A 333 0.44 -8.21 34.35
CA GLN A 333 1.73 -7.63 34.76
C GLN A 333 1.58 -6.21 35.32
N ALA A 334 0.74 -5.37 34.71
CA ALA A 334 0.53 -3.99 35.17
C ALA A 334 -0.20 -3.90 36.52
N LEU A 335 -0.97 -4.93 36.89
CA LEU A 335 -1.69 -5.03 38.16
C LEU A 335 -0.89 -5.73 39.27
N ARG A 336 0.43 -5.91 39.09
CA ARG A 336 1.33 -6.46 40.11
C ARG A 336 2.44 -5.46 40.44
N ALA A 337 2.74 -5.34 41.73
CA ALA A 337 3.86 -4.57 42.22
C ALA A 337 5.10 -5.46 42.38
N ALA A 338 6.22 -5.04 41.79
CA ALA A 338 7.50 -5.74 41.96
C ALA A 338 8.08 -5.45 43.35
N VAL A 339 8.44 -6.50 44.07
CA VAL A 339 9.04 -6.48 45.40
C VAL A 339 10.36 -7.22 45.37
N LEU A 340 11.35 -6.70 46.08
CA LEU A 340 12.58 -7.42 46.36
C LEU A 340 12.40 -8.18 47.70
N VAL A 341 12.23 -9.49 47.62
CA VAL A 341 12.09 -10.37 48.79
C VAL A 341 13.46 -10.98 49.08
N ARG A 342 13.94 -10.81 50.32
CA ARG A 342 15.14 -11.51 50.82
C ARG A 342 14.68 -12.70 51.65
N ALA A 343 15.10 -13.91 51.29
CA ALA A 343 14.76 -15.12 52.02
C ALA A 343 15.57 -15.26 53.33
N ALA A 344 16.79 -14.69 53.38
CA ALA A 344 17.64 -14.64 54.57
C ALA A 344 18.51 -13.36 54.57
N THR A 345 19.05 -12.99 55.74
CA THR A 345 19.85 -11.75 55.95
C THR A 345 21.05 -11.62 55.01
N ASN A 346 21.58 -12.74 54.51
CA ASN A 346 22.75 -12.79 53.62
C ASN A 346 22.43 -13.19 52.16
N ASP A 347 21.15 -13.37 51.81
CA ASP A 347 20.78 -13.76 50.44
C ASP A 347 20.54 -12.55 49.53
N SER A 348 20.86 -12.74 48.25
CA SER A 348 20.54 -11.76 47.21
C SER A 348 19.02 -11.62 47.08
N PRO A 349 18.48 -10.39 47.05
CA PRO A 349 17.04 -10.18 46.95
C PRO A 349 16.50 -10.74 45.63
N LEU A 350 15.50 -11.61 45.73
CA LEU A 350 14.75 -12.13 44.60
C LEU A 350 13.59 -11.20 44.28
N ARG A 351 13.39 -10.89 43.00
CA ARG A 351 12.26 -10.11 42.53
C ARG A 351 11.00 -10.99 42.51
N ALA A 352 10.00 -10.63 43.30
CA ALA A 352 8.68 -11.25 43.34
C ALA A 352 7.60 -10.23 42.96
N ASP A 353 6.56 -10.67 42.26
CA ASP A 353 5.46 -9.81 41.83
C ASP A 353 4.21 -10.09 42.67
N VAL A 354 3.77 -9.12 43.48
CA VAL A 354 2.58 -9.25 44.36
C VAL A 354 1.37 -8.48 43.80
N PRO A 355 0.14 -9.00 43.93
CA PRO A 355 -1.08 -8.29 43.52
C PRO A 355 -1.28 -6.96 44.28
N LEU A 356 -1.95 -5.99 43.65
CA LEU A 356 -2.27 -4.71 44.29
C LEU A 356 -3.13 -4.84 45.57
N GLN A 357 -3.95 -5.90 45.68
CA GLN A 357 -4.70 -6.18 46.90
C GLN A 357 -3.79 -6.56 48.07
N THR A 358 -2.69 -7.27 47.81
CA THR A 358 -1.68 -7.59 48.82
C THR A 358 -0.95 -6.32 49.28
N VAL A 359 -0.65 -5.42 48.34
CA VAL A 359 -0.08 -4.10 48.66
C VAL A 359 -0.99 -3.32 49.62
N LEU A 360 -2.31 -3.29 49.37
CA LEU A 360 -3.27 -2.60 50.24
C LEU A 360 -3.38 -3.22 51.65
N ARG A 361 -3.14 -4.52 51.78
CA ARG A 361 -3.25 -5.23 53.07
C ARG A 361 -1.97 -5.14 53.91
N GLU A 362 -0.82 -5.17 53.25
CA GLU A 362 0.45 -5.45 53.93
C GLU A 362 1.43 -4.27 53.92
N TRP A 363 1.24 -3.27 53.05
CA TRP A 363 2.22 -2.19 52.90
C TRP A 363 1.80 -0.92 53.63
N GLU A 364 2.78 -0.09 53.97
CA GLU A 364 2.57 1.24 54.55
C GLU A 364 1.92 2.22 53.55
N PRO A 365 1.07 3.17 53.98
CA PRO A 365 0.28 4.04 53.10
C PRO A 365 1.09 4.79 52.04
N GLN A 366 2.30 5.24 52.38
CA GLN A 366 3.18 5.92 51.42
C GLN A 366 3.65 4.99 50.29
N ARG A 367 3.94 3.72 50.60
CA ARG A 367 4.35 2.73 49.60
C ARG A 367 3.15 2.23 48.78
N GLN A 368 1.96 2.21 49.37
CA GLN A 368 0.70 1.93 48.66
C GLN A 368 0.47 2.96 47.55
N ILE A 369 0.58 4.25 47.86
CA ILE A 369 0.40 5.34 46.86
C ILE A 369 1.40 5.20 45.72
N LEU A 370 2.68 4.95 46.02
CA LEU A 370 3.72 4.79 44.99
C LEU A 370 3.47 3.59 44.06
N ALA A 371 3.02 2.45 44.61
CA ALA A 371 2.69 1.27 43.82
C ALA A 371 1.44 1.50 42.95
N PHE A 372 0.43 2.19 43.47
CA PHE A 372 -0.81 2.50 42.76
C PHE A 372 -0.59 3.53 41.65
N ASP A 373 0.24 4.55 41.89
CA ASP A 373 0.66 5.52 40.86
C ASP A 373 1.48 4.85 39.75
N HIS A 374 2.35 3.89 40.10
CA HIS A 374 3.07 3.11 39.11
C HIS A 374 2.12 2.26 38.26
N ALA A 375 1.16 1.58 38.88
CA ALA A 375 0.15 0.80 38.18
C ALA A 375 -0.69 1.68 37.23
N LEU A 376 -1.13 2.88 37.66
CA LEU A 376 -1.85 3.82 36.79
C LEU A 376 -1.03 4.20 35.56
N ARG A 377 0.24 4.56 35.74
CA ARG A 377 1.13 4.89 34.61
C ARG A 377 1.28 3.71 33.65
N GLN A 378 1.42 2.49 34.17
CA GLN A 378 1.49 1.30 33.31
C GLN A 378 0.19 1.12 32.52
N LEU A 379 -0.98 1.17 33.17
CA LEU A 379 -2.27 1.02 32.50
C LEU A 379 -2.51 2.10 31.42
N GLU A 380 -2.10 3.34 31.67
CA GLU A 380 -2.18 4.44 30.69
C GLU A 380 -1.29 4.18 29.46
N LEU A 381 -0.09 3.63 29.66
CA LEU A 381 0.81 3.23 28.57
C LEU A 381 0.30 2.02 27.78
N LEU A 382 -0.49 1.13 28.39
CA LEU A 382 -1.06 -0.04 27.72
C LEU A 382 -2.25 0.31 26.83
N ARG A 383 -3.03 1.34 27.20
CA ARG A 383 -4.29 1.76 26.56
C ARG A 383 -4.25 1.83 25.02
N PRO A 384 -3.24 2.44 24.37
CA PRO A 384 -3.24 2.56 22.91
C PRO A 384 -3.00 1.23 22.16
N ARG A 385 -2.56 0.17 22.86
CA ARG A 385 -2.16 -1.12 22.27
C ARG A 385 -2.99 -2.30 22.79
N LEU A 386 -4.01 -2.08 23.61
CA LEU A 386 -4.84 -3.17 24.14
C LEU A 386 -5.90 -3.62 23.14
N ALA A 387 -6.23 -4.92 23.18
CA ALA A 387 -7.38 -5.47 22.48
C ALA A 387 -8.68 -4.75 22.91
N PRO A 388 -9.57 -4.37 21.97
CA PRO A 388 -10.79 -3.60 22.28
C PRO A 388 -11.67 -4.22 23.38
N GLU A 389 -11.69 -5.55 23.48
CA GLU A 389 -12.48 -6.30 24.46
C GLU A 389 -12.03 -6.04 25.91
N LEU A 390 -10.77 -5.63 26.12
CA LEU A 390 -10.21 -5.33 27.44
C LEU A 390 -10.20 -3.83 27.77
N ALA A 391 -10.51 -2.96 26.81
CA ALA A 391 -10.46 -1.51 27.00
C ALA A 391 -11.37 -1.04 28.15
N GLY A 392 -12.60 -1.57 28.22
CA GLY A 392 -13.53 -1.28 29.31
C GLY A 392 -13.03 -1.76 30.67
N LEU A 393 -12.40 -2.95 30.71
CA LEU A 393 -11.85 -3.50 31.95
C LEU A 393 -10.67 -2.65 32.47
N VAL A 394 -9.80 -2.15 31.60
CA VAL A 394 -8.68 -1.28 31.97
C VAL A 394 -9.13 0.09 32.46
N GLU A 395 -10.20 0.65 31.89
CA GLU A 395 -10.82 1.87 32.42
C GLU A 395 -11.37 1.63 33.83
N ASP A 396 -12.09 0.52 34.04
CA ASP A 396 -12.67 0.17 35.34
C ASP A 396 -11.57 0.02 36.43
N TYR A 397 -10.44 -0.62 36.10
CA TYR A 397 -9.27 -0.70 37.00
C TYR A 397 -8.66 0.66 37.27
N SER A 398 -8.48 1.48 36.22
CA SER A 398 -7.91 2.83 36.36
C SER A 398 -8.78 3.71 37.24
N GLN A 399 -10.11 3.60 37.13
CA GLN A 399 -11.06 4.34 37.94
C GLN A 399 -11.04 3.89 39.41
N ALA A 400 -10.99 2.59 39.69
CA ALA A 400 -10.89 2.07 41.06
C ALA A 400 -9.60 2.54 41.76
N ILE A 401 -8.47 2.49 41.05
CA ILE A 401 -7.16 2.94 41.56
C ILE A 401 -7.15 4.47 41.78
N LYS A 402 -7.73 5.25 40.85
CA LYS A 402 -7.89 6.71 41.00
C LYS A 402 -8.81 7.09 42.16
N ALA A 403 -9.90 6.36 42.37
CA ALA A 403 -10.83 6.61 43.48
C ALA A 403 -10.15 6.41 44.85
N TYR A 404 -9.36 5.35 44.99
CA TYR A 404 -8.60 5.10 46.23
C TYR A 404 -7.54 6.17 46.50
N THR A 405 -6.71 6.51 45.50
CA THR A 405 -5.66 7.53 45.64
C THR A 405 -6.24 8.93 45.95
N GLN A 406 -7.37 9.30 45.34
CA GLN A 406 -8.06 10.56 45.65
C GLN A 406 -8.65 10.60 47.07
N GLN A 407 -9.17 9.48 47.58
CA GLN A 407 -9.67 9.40 48.96
C GLN A 407 -8.55 9.52 50.00
N GLN A 408 -7.34 9.04 49.69
CA GLN A 408 -6.15 9.24 50.52
C GLN A 408 -5.66 10.70 50.52
N GLY A 409 -5.80 11.42 49.39
CA GLY A 409 -5.41 12.82 49.26
C GLY A 409 -6.37 13.82 49.93
N ARG A 410 -7.65 13.46 50.13
CA ARG A 410 -8.69 14.32 50.74
C ARG A 410 -8.70 14.28 52.28
N GLY A 411 -7.55 14.16 52.92
CA GLY A 411 -7.38 14.00 54.38
C GLY A 411 -7.78 15.20 55.25
N GLY A 412 -9.00 15.71 55.12
CA GLY A 412 -9.60 16.75 55.96
C GLY A 412 -10.50 16.18 57.07
N ALA A 413 -10.02 15.19 57.84
CA ALA A 413 -10.73 14.70 59.02
C ALA A 413 -10.01 15.18 60.29
N VAL A 414 -10.75 15.91 61.15
CA VAL A 414 -10.22 16.69 62.28
C VAL A 414 -9.77 15.82 63.47
N LEU A 415 -10.04 14.50 63.48
CA LEU A 415 -9.75 13.61 64.62
C LEU A 415 -8.97 12.32 64.22
N PRO A 416 -7.92 11.90 64.98
CA PRO A 416 -7.03 10.78 64.61
C PRO A 416 -7.73 9.41 64.48
N ALA A 417 -8.70 9.13 65.36
CA ALA A 417 -9.43 7.86 65.37
C ALA A 417 -10.40 7.75 64.17
N SER A 418 -11.07 8.86 63.83
CA SER A 418 -11.95 8.93 62.66
C SER A 418 -11.18 8.75 61.35
N ARG A 419 -9.94 9.27 61.28
CA ARG A 419 -9.05 9.12 60.14
C ARG A 419 -8.67 7.67 59.90
N LYS A 420 -8.25 6.93 60.95
CA LYS A 420 -7.93 5.49 60.84
C LYS A 420 -9.14 4.66 60.39
N ALA A 421 -10.32 4.90 60.96
CA ALA A 421 -11.54 4.18 60.57
C ALA A 421 -11.95 4.48 59.11
N SER A 422 -11.83 5.74 58.67
CA SER A 422 -12.11 6.13 57.29
C SER A 422 -11.13 5.51 56.28
N GLN A 423 -9.85 5.44 56.67
CA GLN A 423 -8.78 4.83 55.87
C GLN A 423 -9.01 3.32 55.72
N GLN A 424 -9.37 2.64 56.80
CA GLN A 424 -9.67 1.21 56.78
C GLN A 424 -10.84 0.89 55.85
N ARG A 425 -11.92 1.70 55.91
CA ARG A 425 -13.06 1.55 55.01
C ARG A 425 -12.69 1.79 53.54
N ALA A 426 -11.82 2.77 53.26
CA ALA A 426 -11.34 3.04 51.92
C ALA A 426 -10.48 1.88 51.37
N ILE A 427 -9.65 1.27 52.21
CA ILE A 427 -8.86 0.07 51.86
C ILE A 427 -9.77 -1.12 51.57
N GLU A 428 -10.75 -1.40 52.44
CA GLU A 428 -11.71 -2.49 52.25
C GLU A 428 -12.55 -2.31 50.98
N ALA A 429 -13.04 -1.09 50.73
CA ALA A 429 -13.79 -0.77 49.51
C ALA A 429 -12.93 -0.95 48.25
N ALA A 430 -11.67 -0.52 48.27
CA ALA A 430 -10.75 -0.69 47.15
C ALA A 430 -10.44 -2.18 46.89
N ILE A 431 -10.21 -2.98 47.93
CA ILE A 431 -10.01 -4.43 47.81
C ILE A 431 -11.25 -5.08 47.20
N GLN A 432 -12.46 -4.76 47.68
CA GLN A 432 -13.70 -5.29 47.12
C GLN A 432 -13.90 -4.95 45.65
N GLN A 433 -13.59 -3.71 45.24
CA GLN A 433 -13.68 -3.28 43.84
C GLN A 433 -12.68 -4.03 42.95
N LEU A 434 -11.41 -4.15 43.38
CA LEU A 434 -10.39 -4.88 42.64
C LEU A 434 -10.73 -6.38 42.52
N ASP A 435 -11.23 -7.00 43.59
CA ASP A 435 -11.63 -8.41 43.59
C ASP A 435 -12.82 -8.65 42.65
N ALA A 436 -13.80 -7.73 42.59
CA ALA A 436 -14.91 -7.80 41.65
C ALA A 436 -14.45 -7.70 40.18
N LEU A 437 -13.48 -6.83 39.89
CA LEU A 437 -12.86 -6.72 38.56
C LEU A 437 -12.03 -7.96 38.21
N ASP A 438 -11.40 -8.59 39.20
CA ASP A 438 -10.68 -9.85 39.03
C ASP A 438 -11.60 -11.01 38.68
N VAL A 439 -12.82 -11.04 39.24
CA VAL A 439 -13.84 -12.02 38.85
C VAL A 439 -14.26 -11.82 37.39
N ARG A 440 -14.42 -10.57 36.91
CA ARG A 440 -14.71 -10.28 35.49
C ARG A 440 -13.57 -10.62 34.55
N ARG A 441 -12.33 -10.63 35.06
CA ARG A 441 -11.11 -11.01 34.32
C ARG A 441 -11.00 -12.53 34.07
N ARG A 442 -11.54 -13.38 34.96
CA ARG A 442 -11.41 -14.86 34.90
C ARG A 442 -12.17 -15.56 33.75
N PRO A 443 -13.40 -15.17 33.36
CA PRO A 443 -14.12 -15.80 32.24
C PRO A 443 -13.46 -15.60 30.87
N CYS A 444 -12.72 -14.50 30.69
CA CYS A 444 -12.00 -14.22 29.45
C CYS A 444 -10.79 -15.16 29.24
N SER A 445 -10.18 -15.67 30.31
CA SER A 445 -9.08 -16.65 30.20
C SER A 445 -9.61 -18.05 29.83
N LEU A 446 -10.72 -18.48 30.42
CA LEU A 446 -11.27 -19.85 30.24
C LEU A 446 -11.93 -20.10 28.87
N ARG A 447 -12.60 -19.10 28.26
CA ARG A 447 -13.21 -19.25 26.92
C ARG A 447 -12.18 -19.45 25.80
N HIS A 448 -10.93 -19.01 26.01
CA HIS A 448 -9.85 -19.16 25.03
C HIS A 448 -9.21 -20.57 25.07
N TRP A 449 -9.02 -21.15 26.27
CA TRP A 449 -8.52 -22.52 26.43
C TRP A 449 -9.42 -23.56 25.75
N HIS A 450 -10.75 -23.37 25.78
CA HIS A 450 -11.68 -24.27 25.09
C HIS A 450 -11.70 -24.12 23.55
N ARG A 451 -11.38 -22.93 22.99
CA ARG A 451 -11.33 -22.74 21.52
C ARG A 451 -10.08 -23.35 20.86
N ARG A 452 -8.97 -23.51 21.58
CA ARG A 452 -7.76 -24.18 21.04
C ARG A 452 -7.82 -25.71 21.12
N ARG A 453 -8.61 -26.29 22.05
CA ARG A 453 -8.69 -27.75 22.22
C ARG A 453 -9.52 -28.48 21.15
N PHE A 454 -10.27 -27.75 20.31
CA PHE A 454 -11.14 -28.31 19.26
C PHE A 454 -10.68 -28.04 17.82
N ARG A 455 -9.40 -27.70 17.60
CA ARG A 455 -8.84 -27.46 16.25
C ARG A 455 -7.79 -28.48 15.79
N PHE A 456 -7.80 -29.68 16.35
CA PHE A 456 -7.11 -30.85 15.80
C PHE A 456 -8.09 -32.03 15.71
N PRO A 457 -8.33 -32.61 14.52
CA PRO A 457 -9.03 -33.89 14.45
C PRO A 457 -8.15 -34.99 15.08
N PRO A 458 -8.73 -36.00 15.77
CA PRO A 458 -7.95 -37.12 16.27
C PRO A 458 -7.33 -37.87 15.08
N LEU A 459 -6.03 -38.17 15.18
CA LEU A 459 -5.32 -39.03 14.23
C LEU A 459 -6.01 -40.40 14.16
N PRO A 460 -6.17 -41.01 12.98
CA PRO A 460 -6.73 -42.35 12.86
C PRO A 460 -5.80 -43.38 13.54
N PRO A 461 -6.36 -44.46 14.13
CA PRO A 461 -5.57 -45.47 14.81
C PRO A 461 -4.63 -46.18 13.81
N ARG A 462 -3.33 -46.21 14.14
CA ARG A 462 -2.33 -47.01 13.44
C ARG A 462 -2.75 -48.48 13.49
N ARG A 463 -3.04 -49.08 12.33
CA ARG A 463 -3.07 -50.53 12.17
C ARG A 463 -1.66 -51.06 12.43
N LEU A 464 -1.53 -51.93 13.43
CA LEU A 464 -0.35 -52.78 13.60
C LEU A 464 -0.50 -53.91 12.57
N ASP A 465 0.27 -53.82 11.48
CA ASP A 465 0.48 -54.95 10.60
C ASP A 465 1.34 -55.99 11.34
N VAL A 466 0.70 -57.12 11.64
CA VAL A 466 1.34 -58.34 12.11
C VAL A 466 2.01 -58.97 10.90
N ALA A 467 3.34 -59.07 10.92
CA ALA A 467 4.08 -59.90 9.99
C ALA A 467 3.84 -61.39 10.33
N PRO A 468 3.49 -62.26 9.37
CA PRO A 468 3.51 -63.69 9.59
C PRO A 468 4.95 -64.22 9.48
N GLY A 469 5.29 -65.16 10.36
CA GLY A 469 6.45 -66.03 10.20
C GLY A 469 6.21 -67.17 9.21
#